data_AF-A0A399ZP74-F1
#
_entry.id   AF-A0A399ZP74-F1
#
_cell.length_a   1.000
_cell.length_b   1.000
_cell.length_c   1.000
_cell.angle_alpha   90.00
_cell.angle_beta   90.00
_cell.angle_gamma   90.00
#
_symmetry.space_group_name_H-M   'P 1'
#
loop_
_entity.id
_entity.type
_entity.pdbx_description
1 polymer ?
#
loop_
_entity_poly.entity_id
_entity_poly.type
_entity_poly.pdbx_seq_one_letter_code
_entity_poly.pdbx_strand_id
1 'polypeptide(L)'
;MEQVIRNAVKIACDHLVPRGFDTELWKTLAPLERLYLKGLEVESHAEYRSGVYQELARGFCAVDYTNLLANTRANETRLKSASEFGRRQLGQRQRSERSGGTRSDQENSEFGGTLLRQALFAIHQTSKEDDPRAGLHWLKTELPAYWQAREKLIHILDYLARLSAVTTMPHWRQDATAARVLAGALRNDHI
;
A
#
# COMPACT_ATOMS: atom_id res chain seq x y z
N MET A 1 29.09 -1.40 -17.61
CA MET A 1 28.34 -0.12 -17.56
C MET A 1 26.96 -0.24 -16.91
N GLU A 2 26.26 -1.38 -17.00
CA GLU A 2 24.92 -1.52 -16.38
C GLU A 2 24.88 -1.42 -14.83
N GLN A 3 25.93 -1.85 -14.14
CA GLN A 3 25.99 -1.79 -12.66
C GLN A 3 26.06 -0.36 -12.11
N VAL A 4 26.67 0.58 -12.85
CA VAL A 4 26.80 1.98 -12.42
C VAL A 4 25.44 2.70 -12.50
N ILE A 5 24.64 2.39 -13.52
CA ILE A 5 23.27 2.93 -13.68
C ILE A 5 22.33 2.34 -12.63
N ARG A 6 22.37 1.02 -12.40
CA ARG A 6 21.55 0.36 -11.36
C ARG A 6 21.84 0.90 -9.96
N ASN A 7 23.10 1.22 -9.65
CA ASN A 7 23.47 1.83 -8.36
C ASN A 7 22.99 3.28 -8.23
N ALA A 8 23.05 4.09 -9.29
CA ALA A 8 22.52 5.46 -9.27
C ALA A 8 20.99 5.50 -9.07
N VAL A 9 20.26 4.58 -9.72
CA VAL A 9 18.80 4.45 -9.56
C VAL A 9 18.43 4.01 -8.15
N LYS A 10 19.17 3.05 -7.57
CA LYS A 10 18.95 2.60 -6.20
C LYS A 10 19.14 3.73 -5.17
N ILE A 11 20.22 4.50 -5.29
CA ILE A 11 20.50 5.65 -4.42
C ILE A 11 19.42 6.73 -4.58
N ALA A 12 18.98 7.02 -5.81
CA ALA A 12 17.90 7.98 -6.04
C ALA A 12 16.57 7.52 -5.41
N CYS A 13 16.25 6.23 -5.46
CA CYS A 13 15.02 5.68 -4.86
C CYS A 13 15.02 5.70 -3.33
N ASP A 14 16.20 5.58 -2.71
CA ASP A 14 16.34 5.74 -1.26
C ASP A 14 16.13 7.20 -0.81
N HIS A 15 16.30 8.18 -1.71
CA HIS A 15 15.96 9.59 -1.47
C HIS A 15 14.49 9.94 -1.75
N LEU A 16 13.69 8.98 -2.25
CA LEU A 16 12.26 9.21 -2.56
C LEU A 16 11.31 8.92 -1.39
N VAL A 17 11.83 8.70 -0.17
CA VAL A 17 11.01 8.49 1.04
C VAL A 17 9.91 9.56 1.14
N PRO A 18 8.63 9.18 1.21
CA PRO A 18 7.55 10.14 1.37
C PRO A 18 7.68 10.94 2.67
N ARG A 19 7.23 12.20 2.67
CA ARG A 19 7.37 13.06 3.85
C ARG A 19 6.71 12.46 5.08
N GLY A 20 7.54 12.27 6.11
CA GLY A 20 7.17 11.69 7.39
C GLY A 20 6.85 10.19 7.34
N PHE A 21 7.28 9.47 6.31
CA PHE A 21 7.35 8.01 6.35
C PHE A 21 8.67 7.56 7.01
N ASP A 22 8.67 6.41 7.68
CA ASP A 22 9.87 5.90 8.34
C ASP A 22 10.91 5.40 7.32
N THR A 23 12.13 5.92 7.41
CA THR A 23 13.21 5.66 6.43
C THR A 23 13.72 4.22 6.49
N GLU A 24 13.77 3.60 7.68
CA GLU A 24 14.23 2.22 7.80
C GLU A 24 13.19 1.24 7.26
N LEU A 25 11.91 1.47 7.58
CA LEU A 25 10.79 0.74 7.00
C LEU A 25 10.77 0.86 5.48
N TRP A 26 10.95 2.07 4.92
CA TRP A 26 10.99 2.32 3.47
C TRP A 26 11.98 1.42 2.72
N LYS A 27 13.16 1.20 3.30
CA LYS A 27 14.20 0.32 2.73
C LYS A 27 13.77 -1.15 2.68
N THR A 28 12.82 -1.56 3.51
CA THR A 28 12.30 -2.94 3.54
C THR A 28 11.13 -3.21 2.60
N LEU A 29 10.52 -2.16 2.04
CA LEU A 29 9.32 -2.28 1.19
C LEU A 29 9.62 -2.83 -0.20
N ALA A 30 8.66 -3.57 -0.78
CA ALA A 30 8.72 -4.03 -2.16
C ALA A 30 8.56 -2.86 -3.16
N PRO A 31 9.00 -3.00 -4.42
CA PRO A 31 8.82 -1.99 -5.47
C PRO A 31 7.40 -1.41 -5.59
N LEU A 32 6.39 -2.30 -5.60
CA LEU A 32 4.99 -1.89 -5.71
C LEU A 32 4.48 -1.14 -4.46
N GLU A 33 4.98 -1.48 -3.28
CA GLU A 33 4.65 -0.75 -2.04
C GLU A 33 5.24 0.66 -2.06
N ARG A 34 6.51 0.79 -2.49
CA ARG A 34 7.16 2.10 -2.64
C ARG A 34 6.44 2.97 -3.65
N LEU A 35 6.11 2.41 -4.82
CA LEU A 35 5.32 3.11 -5.82
C LEU A 35 3.98 3.57 -5.26
N TYR A 36 3.27 2.71 -4.55
CA TYR A 36 1.96 3.05 -4.00
C TYR A 36 2.06 4.20 -2.99
N LEU A 37 2.94 4.09 -1.99
CA LEU A 37 3.07 5.11 -0.96
C LEU A 37 3.58 6.45 -1.51
N LYS A 38 4.55 6.41 -2.44
CA LYS A 38 5.07 7.62 -3.10
C LYS A 38 4.04 8.23 -4.05
N GLY A 39 3.29 7.40 -4.76
CA GLY A 39 2.21 7.85 -5.63
C GLY A 39 1.10 8.56 -4.84
N LEU A 40 0.79 8.11 -3.61
CA LEU A 40 -0.15 8.82 -2.73
C LEU A 40 0.39 10.18 -2.29
N GLU A 41 1.71 10.33 -2.08
CA GLU A 41 2.30 11.64 -1.82
C GLU A 41 2.14 12.55 -3.04
N VAL A 42 2.49 12.07 -4.24
CA VAL A 42 2.31 12.80 -5.51
C VAL A 42 0.86 13.24 -5.69
N GLU A 43 -0.08 12.32 -5.49
CA GLU A 43 -1.51 12.59 -5.56
C GLU A 43 -1.96 13.66 -4.55
N SER A 44 -1.38 13.66 -3.35
CA SER A 44 -1.68 14.67 -2.32
C SER A 44 -1.28 16.09 -2.73
N HIS A 45 -0.34 16.23 -3.66
CA HIS A 45 0.07 17.49 -4.28
C HIS A 45 -0.72 17.83 -5.55
N ALA A 46 -1.87 17.18 -5.76
CA ALA A 46 -2.74 17.36 -6.93
C ALA A 46 -2.09 17.01 -8.28
N GLU A 47 -1.14 16.08 -8.27
CA GLU A 47 -0.50 15.58 -9.48
C GLU A 47 -1.19 14.30 -9.98
N TYR A 48 -1.87 14.44 -11.12
CA TYR A 48 -2.70 13.39 -11.72
C TYR A 48 -2.27 12.99 -13.15
N ARG A 49 -1.09 13.45 -13.61
CA ARG A 49 -0.56 13.07 -14.93
C ARG A 49 -0.05 11.64 -14.91
N SER A 50 -0.53 10.81 -15.84
CA SER A 50 -0.11 9.42 -15.98
C SER A 50 1.42 9.24 -16.15
N GLY A 51 2.08 10.20 -16.82
CA GLY A 51 3.53 10.21 -17.01
C GLY A 51 4.32 10.21 -15.70
N VAL A 52 3.82 10.87 -14.65
CA VAL A 52 4.48 10.89 -13.33
C VAL A 52 4.44 9.52 -12.67
N TYR A 53 3.29 8.82 -12.73
CA TYR A 53 3.16 7.46 -12.19
C TYR A 53 3.99 6.46 -13.00
N GLN A 54 4.08 6.63 -14.33
CA GLN A 54 4.97 5.84 -15.19
C GLN A 54 6.45 6.05 -14.83
N GLU A 55 6.85 7.30 -14.56
CA GLU A 55 8.19 7.64 -14.10
C GLU A 55 8.53 7.00 -12.76
N LEU A 56 7.60 7.05 -11.79
CA LEU A 56 7.74 6.37 -10.51
C LEU A 56 7.88 4.84 -10.70
N ALA A 57 7.04 4.24 -11.54
CA ALA A 57 7.07 2.80 -11.81
C ALA A 57 8.42 2.36 -12.36
N ARG A 58 8.93 3.09 -13.35
CA ARG A 58 10.26 2.84 -13.90
C ARG A 58 11.38 3.10 -12.88
N GLY A 59 11.25 4.13 -12.04
CA GLY A 59 12.21 4.43 -10.99
C GLY A 59 12.33 3.30 -9.97
N PHE A 60 11.20 2.78 -9.50
CA PHE A 60 11.17 1.70 -8.51
C PHE A 60 11.31 0.29 -9.11
N CYS A 61 11.37 0.16 -10.44
CA CYS A 61 11.23 -1.13 -11.13
C CYS A 61 9.93 -1.87 -10.76
N ALA A 62 8.84 -1.13 -10.55
CA ALA A 62 7.54 -1.68 -10.21
C ALA A 62 6.79 -2.10 -11.49
N VAL A 63 6.81 -3.39 -11.77
CA VAL A 63 6.08 -4.01 -12.89
C VAL A 63 4.59 -4.16 -12.55
N ASP A 64 3.72 -4.13 -13.57
CA ASP A 64 2.27 -4.34 -13.43
C ASP A 64 1.54 -3.41 -12.44
N TYR A 65 2.09 -2.22 -12.20
CA TYR A 65 1.54 -1.23 -11.26
C TYR A 65 0.17 -0.66 -11.68
N THR A 66 -0.26 -0.84 -12.93
CA THR A 66 -1.56 -0.37 -13.43
C THR A 66 -2.72 -0.95 -12.62
N ASN A 67 -2.51 -2.14 -12.05
CA ASN A 67 -3.39 -2.81 -11.12
C ASN A 67 -3.63 -2.04 -9.81
N LEU A 68 -2.77 -1.09 -9.46
CA LEU A 68 -2.90 -0.21 -8.29
C LEU A 68 -3.71 1.06 -8.59
N LEU A 69 -3.86 1.42 -9.86
CA LEU A 69 -4.56 2.63 -10.30
C LEU A 69 -6.07 2.44 -10.27
N ALA A 70 -6.80 3.44 -9.80
CA ALA A 70 -8.27 3.47 -9.88
C ALA A 70 -8.75 4.12 -11.18
N ASN A 71 -7.98 5.07 -11.72
CA ASN A 71 -8.23 5.72 -12.99
C ASN A 71 -6.91 5.87 -13.75
N THR A 72 -6.94 5.65 -15.06
CA THR A 72 -5.79 5.71 -15.97
C THR A 72 -5.97 6.78 -17.06
N ARG A 73 -7.09 7.52 -17.02
CA ARG A 73 -7.32 8.64 -17.94
C ARG A 73 -6.28 9.73 -17.72
N ALA A 74 -5.94 10.42 -18.82
CA ALA A 74 -5.00 11.52 -18.78
C ALA A 74 -5.48 12.61 -17.80
N ASN A 75 -4.56 13.10 -16.96
CA ASN A 75 -4.82 14.11 -15.93
C ASN A 75 -5.85 13.72 -14.86
N GLU A 76 -6.24 12.45 -14.80
CA GLU A 76 -7.13 11.90 -13.76
C GLU A 76 -6.51 10.66 -13.11
N THR A 77 -5.20 10.42 -13.32
CA THR A 77 -4.53 9.23 -12.79
C THR A 77 -4.42 9.31 -11.29
N ARG A 78 -5.00 8.32 -10.60
CA ARG A 78 -4.95 8.21 -9.14
C ARG A 78 -4.88 6.76 -8.68
N LEU A 79 -4.40 6.55 -7.46
CA LEU A 79 -4.34 5.23 -6.86
C LEU A 79 -5.70 4.81 -6.28
N LYS A 80 -5.89 3.50 -6.17
CA LYS A 80 -7.02 2.93 -5.43
C LYS A 80 -6.88 3.24 -3.94
N SER A 81 -7.97 3.64 -3.30
CA SER A 81 -8.14 3.63 -1.85
C SER A 81 -8.21 2.21 -1.29
N ALA A 82 -8.11 2.06 0.03
CA ALA A 82 -8.23 0.77 0.71
C ALA A 82 -9.58 0.09 0.40
N SER A 83 -10.66 0.87 0.43
CA SER A 83 -12.01 0.40 0.12
C SER A 83 -12.19 0.04 -1.36
N GLU A 84 -11.51 0.73 -2.27
CA GLU A 84 -11.50 0.37 -3.69
C GLU A 84 -10.73 -0.92 -3.97
N PHE A 85 -9.67 -1.23 -3.24
CA PHE A 85 -9.08 -2.57 -3.33
C PHE A 85 -10.09 -3.63 -2.85
N GLY A 86 -10.72 -3.40 -1.69
CA GLY A 86 -11.59 -4.37 -1.06
C GLY A 86 -10.87 -5.72 -0.89
N ARG A 87 -11.51 -6.83 -1.22
CA ARG A 87 -10.88 -8.18 -1.16
C ARG A 87 -10.02 -8.52 -2.40
N ARG A 88 -10.04 -7.70 -3.44
CA ARG A 88 -9.32 -7.98 -4.70
C ARG A 88 -7.82 -7.90 -4.48
N GLN A 89 -7.03 -8.68 -5.21
CA GLN A 89 -5.56 -8.62 -5.13
C GLN A 89 -5.05 -8.82 -3.69
N LEU A 90 -5.73 -9.66 -2.90
CA LEU A 90 -5.13 -10.26 -1.72
C LEU A 90 -4.35 -11.48 -2.19
N GLY A 91 -3.14 -11.67 -1.68
CA GLY A 91 -2.34 -12.84 -1.97
C GLY A 91 -3.14 -14.09 -1.59
N GLN A 92 -3.29 -15.03 -2.53
CA GLN A 92 -4.01 -16.26 -2.26
C GLN A 92 -3.21 -17.08 -1.25
N ARG A 93 -3.64 -17.14 0.02
CA ARG A 93 -3.36 -18.33 0.84
C ARG A 93 -4.19 -19.46 0.24
N GLN A 94 -3.56 -20.23 -0.65
CA GLN A 94 -3.99 -21.54 -1.16
C GLN A 94 -5.48 -21.84 -0.95
N ARG A 95 -6.35 -21.29 -1.81
CA ARG A 95 -7.59 -21.99 -2.13
C ARG A 95 -7.36 -22.72 -3.44
N SER A 96 -7.19 -24.03 -3.33
CA SER A 96 -7.12 -25.02 -4.41
C SER A 96 -5.70 -25.32 -4.93
N GLU A 97 -5.08 -26.38 -4.39
CA GLU A 97 -4.10 -27.21 -5.13
C GLU A 97 -4.74 -27.95 -6.35
N ARG A 98 -5.93 -27.54 -6.80
CA ARG A 98 -6.67 -28.16 -7.90
C ARG A 98 -7.08 -27.20 -9.01
N SER A 99 -6.64 -25.95 -8.96
CA SER A 99 -6.88 -25.01 -10.05
C SER A 99 -5.53 -24.60 -10.60
N GLY A 100 -5.16 -25.18 -11.75
CA GLY A 100 -4.02 -24.74 -12.53
C GLY A 100 -4.18 -23.25 -12.84
N GLY A 101 -3.57 -22.41 -12.02
CA GLY A 101 -3.53 -20.96 -12.21
C GLY A 101 -2.72 -20.64 -13.46
N THR A 102 -3.17 -19.64 -14.20
CA THR A 102 -2.45 -19.15 -15.39
C THR A 102 -1.26 -18.31 -14.92
N ARG A 103 -0.21 -18.14 -15.73
CA ARG A 103 0.95 -17.27 -15.38
C ARG A 103 0.54 -15.87 -14.90
N SER A 104 -0.57 -15.32 -15.41
CA SER A 104 -1.15 -14.04 -14.99
C SER A 104 -1.70 -14.02 -13.56
N ASP A 105 -2.11 -15.18 -13.01
CA ASP A 105 -2.62 -15.29 -11.63
C ASP A 105 -1.49 -15.27 -10.61
N GLN A 106 -0.29 -15.70 -11.01
CA GLN A 106 0.93 -15.69 -10.21
C GLN A 106 1.52 -14.27 -10.10
N GLU A 107 1.39 -13.46 -11.15
CA GLU A 107 1.87 -12.06 -11.19
C GLU A 107 0.98 -11.13 -10.33
N ASN A 108 -0.31 -11.46 -10.20
CA ASN A 108 -1.23 -10.81 -9.26
C ASN A 108 -0.90 -11.09 -7.77
N SER A 109 0.16 -11.87 -7.48
CA SER A 109 0.51 -12.34 -6.13
C SER A 109 1.51 -11.46 -5.37
N GLU A 110 2.32 -10.63 -6.04
CA GLU A 110 3.45 -9.96 -5.37
C GLU A 110 2.96 -8.85 -4.42
N PHE A 111 2.12 -7.92 -4.90
CA PHE A 111 1.52 -6.90 -4.02
C PHE A 111 0.56 -7.53 -3.00
N GLY A 112 -0.13 -8.60 -3.39
CA GLY A 112 -1.17 -9.24 -2.59
C GLY A 112 -0.72 -9.73 -1.22
N GLY A 113 0.51 -10.22 -1.13
CA GLY A 113 1.11 -10.72 0.12
C GLY A 113 1.83 -9.65 0.95
N THR A 114 1.93 -8.41 0.46
CA THR A 114 2.73 -7.37 1.12
C THR A 114 2.12 -6.86 2.41
N LEU A 115 2.98 -6.32 3.29
CA LEU A 115 2.54 -5.74 4.56
C LEU A 115 1.58 -4.56 4.32
N LEU A 116 1.89 -3.70 3.34
CA LEU A 116 1.03 -2.60 2.95
C LEU A 116 -0.34 -3.08 2.47
N ARG A 117 -0.41 -4.13 1.64
CA ARG A 117 -1.69 -4.66 1.18
C ARG A 117 -2.54 -5.22 2.31
N GLN A 118 -1.93 -5.89 3.28
CA GLN A 118 -2.61 -6.36 4.48
C GLN A 118 -3.13 -5.19 5.34
N ALA A 119 -2.35 -4.11 5.48
CA ALA A 119 -2.80 -2.89 6.13
C ALA A 119 -4.00 -2.25 5.40
N LEU A 120 -3.95 -2.15 4.07
CA LEU A 120 -5.07 -1.63 3.26
C LEU A 120 -6.33 -2.47 3.43
N PHE A 121 -6.22 -3.79 3.52
CA PHE A 121 -7.41 -4.61 3.76
C PHE A 121 -7.95 -4.45 5.17
N ALA A 122 -7.09 -4.36 6.18
CA ALA A 122 -7.50 -4.10 7.56
C ALA A 122 -8.20 -2.74 7.69
N ILE A 123 -7.74 -1.71 6.97
CA ILE A 123 -8.42 -0.43 6.83
C ILE A 123 -9.80 -0.61 6.22
N HIS A 124 -9.91 -1.33 5.09
CA HIS A 124 -11.19 -1.60 4.45
C HIS A 124 -12.18 -2.29 5.41
N GLN A 125 -11.73 -3.31 6.15
CA GLN A 125 -12.57 -4.00 7.13
C GLN A 125 -13.00 -3.07 8.27
N THR A 126 -12.10 -2.24 8.78
CA THR A 126 -12.40 -1.23 9.80
C THR A 126 -13.42 -0.21 9.32
N SER A 127 -13.25 0.27 8.09
CA SER A 127 -14.12 1.25 7.43
C SER A 127 -15.52 0.68 7.14
N LYS A 128 -15.58 -0.58 6.71
CA LYS A 128 -16.80 -1.28 6.35
C LYS A 128 -17.66 -1.62 7.58
N GLU A 129 -17.04 -2.10 8.65
CA GLU A 129 -17.75 -2.52 9.87
C GLU A 129 -17.87 -1.38 10.90
N ASP A 130 -17.27 -0.22 10.62
CA ASP A 130 -17.12 0.92 11.55
C ASP A 130 -16.56 0.51 12.93
N ASP A 131 -15.69 -0.51 12.94
CA ASP A 131 -15.09 -1.09 14.15
C ASP A 131 -13.61 -1.47 13.88
N PRO A 132 -12.63 -0.84 14.57
CA PRO A 132 -11.22 -1.20 14.42
C PRO A 132 -10.90 -2.63 14.85
N ARG A 133 -11.76 -3.29 15.64
CA ARG A 133 -11.60 -4.70 16.00
C ARG A 133 -11.68 -5.61 14.78
N ALA A 134 -12.46 -5.26 13.75
CA ALA A 134 -12.56 -6.05 12.53
C ALA A 134 -11.23 -6.06 11.76
N GLY A 135 -10.61 -4.89 11.59
CA GLY A 135 -9.28 -4.78 10.98
C GLY A 135 -8.18 -5.44 11.81
N LEU A 136 -8.21 -5.25 13.13
CA LEU A 136 -7.26 -5.89 14.05
C LEU A 136 -7.38 -7.42 14.01
N HIS A 137 -8.59 -7.96 14.02
CA HIS A 137 -8.84 -9.39 13.93
C HIS A 137 -8.30 -9.99 12.62
N TRP A 138 -8.48 -9.29 11.49
CA TRP A 138 -7.87 -9.68 10.22
C TRP A 138 -6.35 -9.78 10.35
N LEU A 139 -5.69 -8.73 10.85
CA LEU A 139 -4.23 -8.70 10.96
C LEU A 139 -3.70 -9.82 11.85
N LYS A 140 -4.35 -10.11 12.98
CA LYS A 140 -3.93 -11.18 13.90
C LYS A 140 -4.14 -12.57 13.31
N THR A 141 -5.18 -12.76 12.49
CA THR A 141 -5.51 -14.06 11.89
C THR A 141 -4.66 -14.33 10.65
N GLU A 142 -4.43 -13.32 9.81
CA GLU A 142 -3.87 -13.51 8.47
C GLU A 142 -2.40 -13.18 8.35
N LEU A 143 -1.86 -12.28 9.18
CA LEU A 143 -0.46 -11.89 9.11
C LEU A 143 0.40 -12.83 9.97
N PRO A 144 1.29 -13.66 9.38
CA PRO A 144 2.28 -14.39 10.16
C PRO A 144 3.14 -13.42 10.94
N ALA A 145 3.50 -13.79 12.17
CA ALA A 145 4.34 -12.95 13.04
C ALA A 145 3.80 -11.52 13.22
N TYR A 146 2.47 -11.36 13.32
CA TYR A 146 1.79 -10.09 13.58
C TYR A 146 2.51 -9.22 14.63
N TRP A 147 2.93 -9.81 15.76
CA TRP A 147 3.64 -9.07 16.82
C TRP A 147 4.95 -8.43 16.35
N GLN A 148 5.71 -9.10 15.49
CA GLN A 148 6.95 -8.56 14.91
C GLN A 148 6.67 -7.49 13.85
N ALA A 149 5.52 -7.58 13.16
CA ALA A 149 5.12 -6.64 12.13
C ALA A 149 4.33 -5.43 12.67
N ARG A 150 3.86 -5.48 13.92
CA ARG A 150 2.95 -4.50 14.54
C ARG A 150 3.47 -3.07 14.47
N GLU A 151 4.74 -2.85 14.80
CA GLU A 151 5.36 -1.52 14.75
C GLU A 151 5.36 -0.96 13.32
N LYS A 152 5.77 -1.78 12.34
CA LYS A 152 5.75 -1.43 10.92
C LYS A 152 4.33 -1.13 10.41
N LEU A 153 3.34 -1.90 10.84
CA LEU A 153 1.93 -1.66 10.54
C LEU A 153 1.48 -0.30 11.08
N ILE A 154 1.81 0.04 12.33
CA ILE A 154 1.46 1.34 12.91
C ILE A 154 2.04 2.48 12.06
N HIS A 155 3.31 2.40 11.66
CA HIS A 155 3.92 3.41 10.79
C HIS A 155 3.21 3.56 9.43
N ILE A 156 2.83 2.44 8.80
CA ILE A 156 2.06 2.46 7.55
C ILE A 156 0.68 3.11 7.77
N LEU A 157 -0.03 2.71 8.83
CA LEU A 157 -1.36 3.22 9.13
C LEU A 157 -1.34 4.71 9.47
N ASP A 158 -0.36 5.18 10.23
CA ASP A 158 -0.20 6.62 10.53
C ASP A 158 0.12 7.44 9.29
N TYR A 159 0.88 6.87 8.34
CA TYR A 159 1.09 7.51 7.05
C TYR A 159 -0.21 7.65 6.27
N LEU A 160 -0.99 6.58 6.13
CA LEU A 160 -2.27 6.61 5.43
C LEU A 160 -3.31 7.49 6.14
N ALA A 161 -3.29 7.55 7.47
CA ALA A 161 -4.20 8.36 8.27
C ALA A 161 -4.08 9.87 7.99
N ARG A 162 -2.88 10.34 7.59
CA ARG A 162 -2.65 11.75 7.24
C ARG A 162 -3.42 12.20 6.02
N LEU A 163 -3.79 11.27 5.12
CA LEU A 163 -4.55 11.59 3.91
C LEU A 163 -5.95 12.16 4.22
N SER A 164 -6.48 11.92 5.42
CA SER A 164 -7.76 12.52 5.85
C SER A 164 -7.74 14.06 5.88
N ALA A 165 -6.57 14.67 6.07
CA ALA A 165 -6.38 16.12 6.08
C ALA A 165 -6.11 16.71 4.68
N VAL A 166 -5.93 15.87 3.66
CA VAL A 166 -5.61 16.29 2.29
C VAL A 166 -6.91 16.61 1.54
N THR A 167 -7.14 17.89 1.26
CA THR A 167 -8.38 18.38 0.63
C THR A 167 -8.57 17.87 -0.80
N THR A 168 -7.48 17.63 -1.52
CA THR A 168 -7.45 17.13 -2.90
C THR A 168 -7.75 15.64 -3.02
N MET A 169 -7.80 14.91 -1.89
CA MET A 169 -8.03 13.46 -1.86
C MET A 169 -9.29 13.09 -1.05
N PRO A 170 -10.48 13.59 -1.42
CA PRO A 170 -11.71 13.33 -0.65
C PRO A 170 -12.09 11.85 -0.60
N HIS A 171 -11.74 11.08 -1.63
CA HIS A 171 -11.99 9.64 -1.71
C HIS A 171 -11.21 8.81 -0.67
N TRP A 172 -10.16 9.38 -0.04
CA TRP A 172 -9.42 8.75 1.05
C TRP A 172 -9.97 9.07 2.44
N ARG A 173 -10.89 10.03 2.59
CA ARG A 173 -11.25 10.56 3.91
C ARG A 173 -11.76 9.48 4.89
N GLN A 174 -12.62 8.59 4.41
CA GLN A 174 -13.17 7.50 5.22
C GLN A 174 -12.07 6.50 5.60
N ASP A 175 -11.34 5.99 4.61
CA ASP A 175 -10.26 5.02 4.80
C ASP A 175 -9.11 5.56 5.67
N ALA A 176 -8.74 6.83 5.52
CA ALA A 176 -7.73 7.47 6.37
C ALA A 176 -8.22 7.64 7.82
N THR A 177 -9.52 7.86 8.03
CA THR A 177 -10.10 7.87 9.38
C THR A 177 -10.07 6.48 10.00
N ALA A 178 -10.45 5.45 9.23
CA ALA A 178 -10.34 4.05 9.63
C ALA A 178 -8.89 3.65 9.94
N ALA A 179 -7.91 4.09 9.14
CA ALA A 179 -6.49 3.88 9.39
C ALA A 179 -6.05 4.48 10.74
N ARG A 180 -6.51 5.68 11.07
CA ARG A 180 -6.20 6.34 12.35
C ARG A 180 -6.69 5.52 13.55
N VAL A 181 -7.95 5.11 13.54
CA VAL A 181 -8.53 4.36 14.66
C VAL A 181 -7.93 2.95 14.77
N LEU A 182 -7.65 2.31 13.63
CA LEU A 182 -6.96 1.02 13.60
C LEU A 182 -5.54 1.13 14.15
N ALA A 183 -4.79 2.18 13.81
CA ALA A 183 -3.46 2.41 14.37
C ALA A 183 -3.51 2.58 15.90
N GLY A 184 -4.55 3.27 16.41
CA GLY A 184 -4.81 3.35 17.85
C GLY A 184 -5.10 1.99 18.49
N ALA A 185 -5.93 1.18 17.85
CA ALA A 185 -6.22 -0.18 18.32
C ALA A 185 -4.97 -1.06 18.35
N LEU A 186 -4.12 -0.99 17.31
CA LEU A 186 -2.85 -1.72 17.29
C LEU A 186 -1.95 -1.28 18.45
N ARG A 187 -1.77 0.03 18.69
CA ARG A 187 -0.96 0.56 19.80
C ARG A 187 -1.41 0.08 21.18
N ASN A 188 -2.72 -0.15 21.34
CA ASN A 188 -3.31 -0.63 22.60
C ASN A 188 -3.40 -2.16 22.68
N ASP A 189 -3.13 -2.86 21.58
CA ASP A 189 -3.07 -4.33 21.56
C ASP A 189 -1.79 -4.78 22.27
N HIS A 190 -1.97 -5.58 23.31
CA HIS A 190 -0.93 -6.15 24.16
C HIS A 190 -1.14 -7.67 24.30
N ILE A 191 -0.06 -8.37 24.62
CA ILE A 191 -0.06 -9.81 24.93
C ILE A 191 -0.54 -10.00 26.37
#